data_AF-A0A7D7KLN2-F1
#
_entry.id   AF-A0A7D7KLN2-F1
#
_cell.length_a   1.000
_cell.length_b   1.000
_cell.length_c   1.000
_cell.angle_alpha   90.00
_cell.angle_beta   90.00
_cell.angle_gamma   90.00
#
_symmetry.space_group_name_H-M   'P 1'
#
loop_
_entity.id
_entity.type
_entity.pdbx_description
1 polymer ?
#
loop_
_entity_poly.entity_id
_entity_poly.type
_entity_poly.pdbx_seq_one_letter_code
_entity_poly.pdbx_strand_id
1 'polypeptide(L)' 'MNSPTKGALSAGRPSAKSSKAATLASLADKAATVRVNFDLDREQHTKLKVYAAKQGKTVKEVLSDYVAQLPE' A
#
# COMPACT_ATOMS: atom_id res chain seq x y z
N MET A 1 -45.31 -21.06 -25.22
CA MET A 1 -44.09 -20.34 -25.65
C MET A 1 -43.24 -20.05 -24.41
N ASN A 2 -41.99 -20.53 -24.35
CA ASN A 2 -41.08 -20.22 -23.24
C ASN A 2 -39.72 -19.82 -23.82
N SER A 3 -39.35 -18.55 -23.66
CA SER A 3 -38.08 -17.99 -24.15
C SER A 3 -36.97 -18.21 -23.12
N PRO A 4 -35.76 -18.69 -23.48
CA PRO A 4 -34.62 -18.66 -22.58
C PRO A 4 -33.89 -17.32 -22.71
N THR A 5 -33.93 -16.50 -21.65
CA THR A 5 -33.15 -15.28 -21.57
C THR A 5 -31.68 -15.60 -21.28
N LYS A 6 -30.86 -15.24 -22.28
CA LYS A 6 -29.41 -15.05 -22.29
C LYS A 6 -28.88 -14.53 -20.95
N GLY A 7 -28.31 -15.40 -20.13
CA GLY A 7 -27.78 -15.09 -18.79
C GLY A 7 -26.52 -15.87 -18.40
N ALA A 8 -25.72 -16.31 -19.38
CA ALA A 8 -24.42 -16.91 -19.10
C ALA A 8 -23.39 -15.80 -18.86
N LEU A 9 -23.27 -15.34 -17.61
CA LEU A 9 -22.13 -14.54 -17.19
C LEU A 9 -20.88 -15.42 -17.27
N SER A 10 -20.08 -15.22 -18.32
CA SER A 10 -18.79 -15.90 -18.48
C SER A 10 -17.88 -15.50 -17.32
N ALA A 11 -17.70 -16.39 -16.36
CA ALA A 11 -16.75 -16.24 -15.25
C ALA A 11 -15.32 -16.44 -15.79
N GLY A 12 -14.81 -15.47 -16.54
CA GLY A 12 -13.41 -15.42 -16.95
C GLY A 12 -12.51 -15.06 -15.77
N ARG A 13 -11.37 -15.75 -15.63
CA ARG A 13 -10.37 -15.43 -14.59
C ARG A 13 -9.78 -14.03 -14.87
N PRO A 14 -9.79 -13.10 -13.90
CA PRO A 14 -9.25 -11.74 -14.06
C PRO A 14 -7.77 -11.68 -14.46
N SER A 15 -7.03 -12.79 -14.38
CA SER A 15 -5.61 -12.89 -14.72
C SER A 15 -5.32 -12.81 -16.23
N ALA A 16 -6.33 -12.82 -17.10
CA ALA A 16 -6.13 -12.88 -18.55
C ALA A 16 -5.85 -11.52 -19.23
N LYS A 17 -6.01 -10.38 -18.55
CA LYS A 17 -5.73 -9.06 -19.13
C LYS A 17 -4.46 -8.46 -18.51
N SER A 18 -3.37 -8.63 -19.26
CA SER A 18 -2.10 -7.91 -19.24
C SER A 18 -1.94 -6.80 -18.20
N SER A 19 -1.11 -7.05 -17.18
CA SER A 19 -0.48 -6.05 -16.31
C SER A 19 1.05 -6.10 -16.40
N LYS A 20 1.59 -6.45 -17.58
CA LYS A 20 3.05 -6.60 -17.81
C LYS A 20 3.87 -5.31 -17.61
N ALA A 21 3.24 -4.14 -17.69
CA ALA A 21 3.94 -2.86 -17.55
C ALA A 21 4.09 -2.41 -16.08
N ALA A 22 3.19 -2.84 -15.19
CA ALA A 22 3.23 -2.43 -13.78
C ALA A 22 4.26 -3.21 -12.95
N THR A 23 4.88 -4.26 -13.50
CA THR A 23 5.79 -5.16 -12.77
C THR A 23 7.24 -4.71 -12.79
N LEU A 24 7.74 -4.10 -13.87
CA LEU A 24 9.18 -3.78 -14.00
C LEU A 24 9.64 -2.62 -13.11
N ALA A 25 8.86 -1.54 -13.01
CA ALA A 25 9.18 -0.43 -12.11
C ALA A 25 9.06 -0.81 -10.61
N SER A 26 8.23 -1.81 -10.28
CA SER A 26 8.13 -2.35 -8.93
C SER A 26 9.30 -3.27 -8.55
N LEU A 27 10.04 -3.77 -9.54
CA LEU A 27 11.21 -4.65 -9.38
C LEU A 27 12.54 -3.89 -9.38
N ALA A 28 12.56 -2.58 -9.68
CA ALA A 28 13.76 -1.77 -9.50
C ALA A 28 14.22 -1.91 -8.04
N ASP A 29 15.43 -2.43 -7.84
CA ASP A 29 15.99 -2.75 -6.53
C ASP A 29 15.85 -1.55 -5.58
N LYS A 30 14.90 -1.66 -4.66
CA LYS A 30 14.81 -0.72 -3.54
C LYS A 30 16.01 -1.02 -2.65
N ALA A 31 16.77 0.03 -2.30
CA ALA A 31 17.88 -0.09 -1.37
C ALA A 31 17.47 -0.89 -0.14
N ALA A 32 18.37 -1.75 0.34
CA ALA A 32 18.10 -2.64 1.46
C ALA A 32 17.63 -1.83 2.67
N THR A 33 16.39 -2.05 3.11
CA THR A 33 15.83 -1.38 4.29
C THR A 33 16.06 -2.21 5.54
N VAL A 34 16.59 -1.60 6.60
CA VAL A 34 16.63 -2.21 7.93
C VAL A 34 15.33 -1.92 8.67
N ARG A 35 14.73 -2.95 9.28
CA ARG A 35 13.56 -2.78 10.16
C ARG A 35 14.04 -2.41 11.57
N VAL A 36 13.37 -1.44 12.19
CA VAL A 36 13.58 -1.08 13.59
C VAL A 36 12.40 -1.58 14.43
N ASN A 37 12.68 -2.09 15.63
CA ASN A 37 11.64 -2.40 16.60
C ASN A 37 11.17 -1.12 17.26
N PHE A 38 9.86 -0.91 17.31
CA PHE A 38 9.27 0.30 17.87
C PHE A 38 7.96 -0.04 18.55
N ASP A 39 7.90 0.25 19.85
CA ASP A 39 6.72 0.03 20.67
C ASP A 39 6.09 1.38 20.99
N LEU A 40 4.78 1.47 20.77
CA LEU A 40 3.95 2.61 21.14
C LEU A 40 2.76 2.09 21.92
N ASP A 41 2.33 2.86 22.93
CA ASP A 41 1.02 2.63 23.50
C ASP A 41 -0.09 2.97 22.49
N ARG A 42 -1.33 2.58 22.82
CA ARG A 42 -2.47 2.76 21.92
C ARG A 42 -2.79 4.23 21.64
N GLU A 43 -2.56 5.11 22.60
CA GLU A 43 -2.84 6.53 22.48
C GLU A 43 -1.82 7.19 21.54
N GLN A 44 -0.55 6.91 21.74
CA GLN A 44 0.56 7.37 20.89
C GLN A 44 0.41 6.89 19.46
N HIS A 45 0.08 5.61 19.25
CA HIS A 45 -0.15 5.07 17.91
C HIS A 45 -1.35 5.75 17.23
N THR A 46 -2.42 6.05 17.97
CA THR A 46 -3.58 6.77 17.45
C THR A 46 -3.21 8.19 17.04
N LYS A 47 -2.47 8.91 17.90
CA LYS A 47 -1.97 10.25 17.61
C LYS A 47 -1.08 10.26 16.36
N LEU A 48 -0.18 9.28 16.24
CA LEU A 48 0.70 9.13 15.09
C LEU A 48 -0.08 8.88 13.79
N LYS A 49 -1.10 8.01 13.83
CA LYS A 49 -1.98 7.77 12.67
C LYS A 49 -2.76 9.00 12.25
N VAL A 50 -3.37 9.72 13.20
CA VAL A 50 -4.11 10.95 12.91
C VAL A 50 -3.19 12.01 12.31
N TYR A 51 -1.98 12.17 12.85
CA TYR A 51 -0.98 13.10 12.34
C TYR A 51 -0.56 12.76 10.90
N ALA A 52 -0.30 11.48 10.61
CA ALA A 52 0.06 11.02 9.27
C ALA A 52 -1.10 11.27 8.28
N ALA A 53 -2.33 10.91 8.66
CA ALA A 53 -3.52 11.12 7.84
C ALA A 53 -3.77 12.60 7.51
N LYS A 54 -3.58 13.51 8.48
CA LYS A 54 -3.71 14.96 8.27
C LYS A 54 -2.73 15.53 7.24
N GLN A 55 -1.58 14.89 7.04
CA GLN A 55 -0.57 15.31 6.07
C GLN A 55 -0.62 14.54 4.75
N GLY A 56 -1.55 13.58 4.61
CA GLY A 56 -1.59 12.68 3.45
C GLY A 56 -0.38 11.75 3.37
N LYS A 57 0.31 11.50 4.49
CA LYS A 57 1.48 10.63 4.59
C LYS A 57 1.15 9.33 5.30
N THR A 58 1.97 8.31 5.07
CA THR A 58 1.99 7.09 5.87
C THR A 58 2.81 7.28 7.13
N VAL A 59 2.57 6.45 8.16
CA VAL A 59 3.38 6.44 9.39
C VAL A 59 4.87 6.21 9.07
N LYS A 60 5.16 5.37 8.07
CA LYS A 60 6.53 5.14 7.61
C LYS A 60 7.18 6.43 7.10
N GLU A 61 6.52 7.16 6.23
CA GLU A 61 7.05 8.42 5.66
C GLU A 61 7.25 9.47 6.75
N VAL A 62 6.31 9.60 7.69
CA VAL A 62 6.47 10.50 8.83
C VAL A 62 7.74 10.17 9.64
N LEU A 63 7.96 8.89 9.95
CA LEU A 63 9.15 8.48 10.71
C LEU A 63 10.44 8.62 9.88
N SER A 64 10.39 8.31 8.58
CA SER A 64 11.53 8.48 7.67
C SER A 64 11.92 9.95 7.52
N ASP A 65 10.94 10.84 7.37
CA ASP A 65 11.16 12.29 7.27
C ASP A 65 11.74 12.85 8.58
N TYR A 66 11.25 12.36 9.72
CA TYR A 66 11.78 12.75 11.02
C TYR A 66 13.25 12.34 11.18
N VAL A 67 13.60 11.09 10.84
CA VAL A 67 14.98 10.59 10.91
C VAL A 67 15.91 11.37 9.98
N ALA A 68 15.43 11.77 8.79
CA ALA A 68 16.20 12.57 7.84
C ALA A 68 16.53 13.99 8.33
N GLN A 69 15.85 14.48 9.38
CA GLN A 69 16.09 15.80 9.98
C GLN A 69 17.02 15.74 11.20
N LEU A 70 17.45 14.55 11.64
CA LEU A 70 18.35 14.41 12.77
C LEU A 70 19.77 14.90 12.41
N PRO A 71 20.49 15.56 13.34
CA PRO A 71 21.88 15.93 13.13
C PRO A 71 22.79 14.68 13.07
N GLU A 72 23.96 14.82 12.43
CA GLU A 72 25.04 13.81 12.49
C GLU A 72 25.77 13.81 13.84
#